data_AF-A0A1J3DXF6-F1
#
_entry.id   AF-A0A1J3DXF6-F1
#
_cell.length_a   1.000
_cell.length_b   1.000
_cell.length_c   1.000
_cell.angle_alpha   90.00
_cell.angle_beta   90.00
_cell.angle_gamma   90.00
#
_symmetry.space_group_name_H-M   'P 1'
#
loop_
_entity.id
_entity.type
_entity.pdbx_description
1 polymer ?
#
loop_
_entity_poly.entity_id
_entity_poly.type
_entity_poly.pdbx_seq_one_letter_code
_entity_poly.pdbx_strand_id
1 'polypeptide(L)'
;MAYNCIRLHLALGFIISSFILQGIAAENLSKEKLTSRILQDEIVKEVNENPNAGWKAALNDRFANATVAEFKRLLGVLPTPKKEYLGVPVVSHDTSLKLPKEFDARTAWSQCTSIGRILDQGHCGSCWAFGAV
;
A
#
# COMPACT_ATOMS: atom_id res chain seq x y z
N MET A 1 -11.19 -57.40 0.62
CA MET A 1 -10.54 -56.26 -0.07
C MET A 1 -11.47 -55.06 -0.38
N ALA A 2 -12.77 -55.06 -0.02
CA ALA A 2 -13.68 -53.94 -0.36
C ALA A 2 -13.64 -52.75 0.62
N TYR A 3 -13.34 -52.96 1.91
CA TYR A 3 -13.40 -51.93 2.95
C TYR A 3 -12.34 -50.82 2.82
N ASN A 4 -11.15 -51.12 2.27
CA ASN A 4 -10.09 -50.13 2.08
C ASN A 4 -10.38 -49.14 0.94
N CYS A 5 -11.09 -49.57 -0.11
CA CYS A 5 -11.44 -48.71 -1.25
C CYS A 5 -12.48 -47.65 -0.85
N ILE A 6 -13.49 -48.05 -0.06
CA ILE A 6 -14.53 -47.14 0.47
C ILE A 6 -13.93 -46.13 1.45
N ARG A 7 -13.02 -46.56 2.33
CA ARG A 7 -12.31 -45.65 3.25
C ARG A 7 -11.45 -44.63 2.52
N LEU A 8 -10.81 -45.02 1.40
CA LEU A 8 -10.00 -44.10 0.59
C LEU A 8 -10.88 -43.05 -0.12
N HIS A 9 -12.03 -43.43 -0.68
CA HIS A 9 -12.96 -42.48 -1.29
C HIS A 9 -13.63 -41.54 -0.27
N LEU A 10 -14.01 -42.03 0.91
CA LEU A 10 -14.52 -41.19 1.98
C LEU A 10 -13.45 -40.21 2.45
N ALA A 11 -12.20 -40.66 2.66
CA ALA A 11 -11.09 -39.79 3.03
C ALA A 11 -10.80 -38.72 1.97
N LEU A 12 -10.77 -39.09 0.67
CA LEU A 12 -10.64 -38.11 -0.42
C LEU A 12 -11.80 -37.11 -0.47
N GLY A 13 -13.04 -37.56 -0.25
CA GLY A 13 -14.22 -36.69 -0.17
C GLY A 13 -14.14 -35.71 1.01
N PHE A 14 -13.68 -36.17 2.18
CA PHE A 14 -13.44 -35.31 3.35
C PHE A 14 -12.32 -34.29 3.10
N ILE A 15 -11.24 -34.69 2.43
CA ILE A 15 -10.10 -33.82 2.10
C ILE A 15 -10.51 -32.75 1.07
N ILE A 16 -11.24 -33.11 0.02
CA ILE A 16 -11.73 -32.13 -0.97
C ILE A 16 -12.70 -31.14 -0.33
N SER A 17 -13.61 -31.63 0.53
CA SER A 17 -14.57 -30.78 1.26
C SER A 17 -13.86 -29.78 2.19
N SER A 18 -12.83 -30.21 2.93
CA SER A 18 -12.09 -29.32 3.81
C SER A 18 -11.28 -28.27 3.05
N PHE A 19 -10.66 -28.64 1.91
CA PHE A 19 -9.97 -27.69 1.05
C PHE A 19 -10.91 -26.65 0.42
N ILE A 20 -12.10 -27.08 -0.03
CA ILE A 20 -13.12 -26.15 -0.56
C ILE A 20 -13.58 -25.18 0.53
N LEU A 21 -13.83 -25.65 1.75
CA LEU A 21 -14.26 -24.81 2.87
C LEU A 21 -13.20 -23.78 3.28
N GLN A 22 -11.92 -24.19 3.32
CA GLN A 22 -10.80 -23.28 3.59
C GLN A 22 -10.66 -22.20 2.50
N GLY A 23 -10.83 -22.57 1.23
CA GLY A 23 -10.82 -21.62 0.11
C GLY A 23 -11.92 -20.56 0.21
N ILE A 24 -13.16 -20.98 0.48
CA ILE A 24 -14.31 -20.08 0.64
C ILE A 24 -14.11 -19.13 1.82
N ALA A 25 -13.62 -19.63 2.97
CA ALA A 25 -13.36 -18.80 4.14
C ALA A 25 -12.30 -17.72 3.87
N ALA A 26 -11.21 -18.07 3.17
CA ALA A 26 -10.17 -17.13 2.80
C ALA A 26 -10.66 -16.07 1.82
N GLU A 27 -11.45 -16.45 0.82
CA GLU A 27 -12.06 -15.50 -0.13
C GLU A 27 -12.99 -14.52 0.60
N ASN A 28 -13.85 -15.02 1.48
CA ASN A 28 -14.76 -14.19 2.27
C ASN A 28 -14.01 -13.22 3.19
N LEU A 29 -12.96 -13.67 3.88
CA LEU A 29 -12.12 -12.81 4.71
C LEU A 29 -11.43 -11.71 3.88
N SER A 30 -10.95 -12.08 2.68
CA SER A 30 -10.33 -11.11 1.77
C SER A 30 -11.33 -10.05 1.31
N LYS A 31 -12.57 -10.46 1.02
CA LYS A 31 -13.65 -9.58 0.60
C LYS A 31 -14.10 -8.66 1.74
N GLU A 32 -14.27 -9.22 2.94
CA GLU A 32 -14.60 -8.47 4.15
C GLU A 32 -13.53 -7.39 4.42
N LYS A 33 -12.24 -7.76 4.35
CA LYS A 33 -11.12 -6.83 4.52
C LYS A 33 -11.08 -5.75 3.44
N LEU A 34 -11.51 -6.04 2.22
CA LEU A 34 -11.57 -5.04 1.15
C LEU A 34 -12.73 -4.06 1.34
N THR A 35 -13.84 -4.51 1.91
CA THR A 35 -15.03 -3.69 2.17
C THR A 35 -14.99 -2.93 3.50
N SER A 36 -14.05 -3.23 4.39
CA SER A 36 -13.91 -2.53 5.66
C SER A 36 -13.44 -1.08 5.45
N ARG A 37 -13.77 -0.21 6.41
CA ARG A 37 -13.29 1.18 6.42
C ARG A 37 -11.77 1.23 6.60
N ILE A 38 -11.13 2.13 5.85
CA ILE A 38 -9.68 2.31 5.93
C ILE A 38 -9.25 2.98 7.24
N LEU A 39 -10.04 3.92 7.74
CA LEU A 39 -9.75 4.62 9.00
C LEU A 39 -10.38 3.88 10.18
N GLN A 40 -9.56 3.61 11.20
CA GLN A 40 -9.92 2.88 12.42
C GLN A 40 -9.27 3.58 13.62
N ASP A 41 -10.04 3.82 14.68
CA ASP A 41 -9.57 4.49 15.89
C ASP A 41 -8.47 3.68 16.58
N GLU A 42 -8.53 2.35 16.47
CA GLU A 42 -7.54 1.42 17.01
C GLU A 42 -6.15 1.66 16.41
N ILE A 43 -6.07 1.92 15.10
CA ILE A 43 -4.80 2.22 14.42
C ILE A 43 -4.26 3.57 14.90
N VAL A 44 -5.13 4.58 15.05
CA VAL A 44 -4.73 5.89 15.57
C VAL A 44 -4.19 5.77 16.99
N LYS A 45 -4.86 4.99 17.83
CA LYS A 45 -4.45 4.72 19.22
C LYS A 45 -3.11 4.00 19.25
N GLU A 46 -2.95 2.91 18.51
CA GLU A 46 -1.72 2.12 18.46
C GLU A 46 -0.51 2.97 18.07
N VAL A 47 -0.64 3.82 17.03
CA VAL A 47 0.43 4.73 16.63
C VAL A 47 0.74 5.74 17.72
N ASN A 48 -0.28 6.39 18.29
CA ASN A 48 -0.08 7.49 19.23
C ASN A 48 0.40 7.04 20.62
N GLU A 49 0.14 5.78 20.99
CA GLU A 49 0.66 5.17 22.22
C GLU A 49 2.11 4.70 22.07
N ASN A 50 2.63 4.60 20.84
CA ASN A 50 4.03 4.25 20.60
C ASN A 50 4.95 5.47 20.81
N PRO A 51 5.79 5.50 21.86
CA PRO A 51 6.68 6.63 22.13
C PRO A 51 7.75 6.84 21.04
N ASN A 52 7.97 5.83 20.19
CA ASN A 52 8.95 5.88 19.11
C ASN A 52 8.33 6.21 17.74
N ALA A 53 7.03 6.54 17.66
CA ALA A 53 6.39 6.81 16.37
C ALA A 53 7.04 7.99 15.64
N GLY A 54 7.36 9.08 16.36
CA GLY A 54 7.92 10.30 15.77
C GLY A 54 6.93 11.14 14.95
N TRP A 55 5.66 10.75 14.90
CA TRP A 55 4.54 11.46 14.27
C TRP A 55 3.24 11.16 15.04
N LYS A 56 2.19 11.94 14.76
CA LYS A 56 0.87 11.78 15.38
C LYS A 56 -0.15 11.34 14.35
N ALA A 57 -0.84 10.23 14.60
CA ALA A 57 -1.95 9.76 13.78
C ALA A 57 -3.25 10.50 14.11
N ALA A 58 -4.08 10.70 13.10
CA ALA A 58 -5.44 11.22 13.22
C ALA A 58 -6.32 10.67 12.08
N LEU A 59 -7.63 10.69 12.28
CA LEU A 59 -8.60 10.42 11.21
C LEU A 59 -8.59 11.59 10.23
N ASN A 60 -8.49 11.31 8.94
CA ASN A 60 -8.50 12.32 7.89
C ASN A 60 -9.86 12.33 7.18
N ASP A 61 -10.57 13.45 7.21
CA ASP A 61 -11.91 13.60 6.64
C ASP A 61 -12.01 13.20 5.16
N ARG A 62 -10.93 13.40 4.39
CA ARG A 62 -10.84 12.98 2.99
C ARG A 62 -11.14 11.49 2.81
N PHE A 63 -10.84 10.67 3.81
CA PHE A 63 -10.96 9.20 3.76
C PHE A 63 -11.95 8.64 4.78
N ALA A 64 -12.75 9.48 5.45
CA ALA A 64 -13.65 9.07 6.54
C ALA A 64 -14.61 7.93 6.14
N ASN A 65 -15.07 7.92 4.89
CA ASN A 65 -16.01 6.93 4.36
C ASN A 65 -15.38 5.97 3.35
N ALA A 66 -14.06 6.00 3.18
CA ALA A 66 -13.38 5.15 2.21
C ALA A 66 -13.21 3.72 2.75
N THR A 67 -13.46 2.75 1.88
CA THR A 67 -13.10 1.35 2.09
C THR A 67 -11.61 1.11 1.82
N VAL A 68 -11.07 0.00 2.28
CA VAL A 68 -9.72 -0.45 1.93
C VAL A 68 -9.56 -0.60 0.41
N ALA A 69 -10.58 -1.11 -0.29
CA ALA A 69 -10.56 -1.25 -1.75
C ALA A 69 -10.48 0.11 -2.46
N GLU A 70 -11.26 1.10 -2.03
CA GLU A 70 -11.23 2.45 -2.61
C GLU A 70 -9.91 3.15 -2.34
N PHE A 71 -9.40 3.05 -1.10
CA PHE A 71 -8.10 3.63 -0.76
C PHE A 71 -6.96 3.01 -1.58
N LYS A 72 -6.99 1.68 -1.79
CA LYS A 72 -6.01 0.99 -2.64
C LYS A 72 -5.99 1.49 -4.08
N ARG A 73 -7.11 1.99 -4.63
CA ARG A 73 -7.13 2.56 -6.00
C ARG A 73 -6.25 3.80 -6.13
N LEU A 74 -5.97 4.50 -5.03
CA LEU A 74 -5.08 5.67 -5.01
C LEU A 74 -3.60 5.27 -5.10
N LEU A 75 -3.25 4.03 -4.77
CA LEU A 75 -1.88 3.52 -4.70
C LEU A 75 -1.46 2.89 -6.05
N GLY A 76 -1.43 3.70 -7.11
CA GLY A 76 -1.30 3.20 -8.48
C GLY A 76 0.11 2.92 -9.00
N VAL A 77 1.15 3.01 -8.17
CA VAL A 77 2.51 2.70 -8.61
C VAL A 77 2.69 1.19 -8.82
N LEU A 78 3.31 0.83 -9.95
CA LEU A 78 3.69 -0.56 -10.24
C LEU A 78 5.22 -0.70 -10.12
N PRO A 79 5.73 -1.88 -9.70
CA PRO A 79 7.16 -2.12 -9.66
C PRO A 79 7.80 -1.91 -11.04
N THR A 80 8.83 -1.06 -11.10
CA THR A 80 9.57 -0.79 -12.33
C THR A 80 10.35 -2.05 -12.74
N PRO A 81 10.13 -2.60 -13.95
CA PRO A 81 10.90 -3.73 -14.46
C PRO A 81 12.39 -3.43 -14.53
N LYS A 82 13.25 -4.40 -14.21
CA LYS A 82 14.71 -4.21 -14.20
C LYS A 82 15.29 -3.68 -15.52
N LYS A 83 14.67 -4.05 -16.64
CA LYS A 83 15.06 -3.61 -17.99
C LYS A 83 14.89 -2.10 -18.22
N GLU A 84 13.98 -1.43 -17.50
CA GLU A 84 13.75 0.01 -17.63
C GLU A 84 14.91 0.84 -17.09
N TYR A 85 15.72 0.27 -16.19
CA TYR A 85 16.93 0.92 -15.69
C TYR A 85 18.11 0.85 -16.68
N LEU A 86 18.00 0.06 -17.76
CA LEU A 86 19.08 -0.10 -18.72
C LEU A 86 19.26 1.19 -19.53
N GLY A 87 20.46 1.76 -19.47
CA GLY A 87 20.80 2.96 -20.23
C GLY A 87 20.56 4.29 -19.49
N VAL A 88 20.09 4.28 -18.24
CA VAL A 88 20.04 5.48 -17.40
C VAL A 88 21.43 5.74 -16.81
N PRO A 89 22.09 6.88 -17.12
CA PRO A 89 23.40 7.18 -16.56
C PRO A 89 23.31 7.36 -15.04
N VAL A 90 24.17 6.67 -14.30
CA VAL A 90 24.36 6.91 -12.88
C VAL A 90 25.38 8.03 -12.72
N VAL A 91 24.95 9.18 -12.22
CA VAL A 91 25.83 10.30 -11.89
C VAL A 91 26.19 10.21 -10.41
N SER A 92 27.50 10.17 -10.11
CA SER A 92 28.01 10.25 -8.74
C SER A 92 28.57 11.64 -8.46
N HIS A 93 28.44 12.07 -7.21
CA HIS A 93 29.00 13.32 -6.72
C HIS A 93 29.99 13.03 -5.59
N ASP A 94 30.93 13.95 -5.37
CA ASP A 94 31.90 13.87 -4.29
C ASP A 94 31.19 13.88 -2.92
N THR A 95 31.53 12.92 -2.06
CA THR A 95 30.95 12.80 -0.71
C THR A 95 31.51 13.81 0.29
N SER A 96 32.60 14.52 -0.05
CA SER A 96 33.16 15.61 0.74
C SER A 96 32.35 16.91 0.65
N LEU A 97 31.33 16.95 -0.22
CA LEU A 97 30.47 18.11 -0.40
C LEU A 97 29.69 18.40 0.88
N LYS A 98 29.86 19.62 1.41
CA LYS A 98 29.19 20.06 2.64
C LYS A 98 27.73 20.41 2.35
N LEU A 99 26.82 19.50 2.65
CA LEU A 99 25.38 19.73 2.53
C LEU A 99 24.85 20.55 3.72
N PRO A 100 23.81 21.37 3.51
CA PRO A 100 23.17 22.09 4.60
C PRO A 100 22.47 21.11 5.54
N LYS A 101 22.36 21.49 6.82
CA LYS A 101 21.63 20.70 7.83
C LYS A 101 20.14 20.59 7.51
N GLU A 102 19.58 21.62 6.91
CA GLU A 102 18.16 21.72 6.54
C GLU A 102 18.06 22.29 5.12
N PHE A 103 17.11 21.78 4.33
CA PHE A 103 16.87 22.22 2.96
C PHE A 103 15.38 22.14 2.64
N ASP A 104 14.84 23.22 2.07
CA ASP A 104 13.48 23.26 1.55
C ASP A 104 13.52 23.86 0.13
N ALA A 105 13.13 23.07 -0.87
CA ALA A 105 13.11 23.51 -2.26
C ALA A 105 12.19 24.72 -2.49
N ARG A 106 11.11 24.85 -1.69
CA ARG A 106 10.17 25.96 -1.79
C ARG A 106 10.80 27.29 -1.37
N THR A 107 11.78 27.26 -0.47
CA THR A 107 12.50 28.45 -0.03
C THR A 107 13.72 28.73 -0.91
N ALA A 108 14.44 27.69 -1.34
CA ALA A 108 15.62 27.81 -2.20
C ALA A 108 15.29 28.34 -3.61
N TRP A 109 14.10 27.99 -4.13
CA TRP A 109 13.62 28.45 -5.44
C TRP A 109 12.23 29.07 -5.32
N SER A 110 12.10 30.09 -4.49
CA SER A 110 10.83 30.75 -4.17
C SER A 110 10.10 31.34 -5.38
N GLN A 111 10.82 31.66 -6.47
CA GLN A 111 10.23 32.10 -7.73
C GLN A 111 9.48 30.98 -8.48
N CYS A 112 9.76 29.72 -8.17
CA CYS A 112 9.14 28.54 -8.78
C CYS A 112 7.91 28.13 -7.97
N THR A 113 6.78 28.78 -8.23
CA THR A 113 5.52 28.55 -7.50
C THR A 113 4.97 27.13 -7.63
N SER A 114 5.39 26.37 -8.65
CA SER A 114 5.00 24.97 -8.85
C SER A 114 5.48 24.04 -7.73
N ILE A 115 6.64 24.31 -7.12
CA ILE A 115 7.25 23.42 -6.11
C ILE A 115 6.38 23.30 -4.86
N GLY A 116 5.73 24.39 -4.44
CA GLY A 116 4.86 24.42 -3.27
C GLY A 116 3.42 23.98 -3.54
N ARG A 117 3.05 23.72 -4.80
CA ARG A 117 1.67 23.43 -5.19
C ARG A 117 1.32 21.98 -4.88
N ILE A 118 0.31 21.77 -4.04
CA ILE A 118 -0.26 20.44 -3.78
C ILE A 118 -1.33 20.14 -4.83
N LEU A 119 -1.23 18.98 -5.47
CA LEU A 119 -2.14 18.52 -6.51
C LEU A 119 -3.04 17.38 -6.00
N ASP A 120 -4.19 17.19 -6.64
CA ASP A 120 -5.12 16.11 -6.33
C ASP A 120 -5.24 15.10 -7.49
N GLN A 121 -4.84 13.86 -7.24
CA GLN A 121 -4.96 12.75 -8.18
C GLN A 121 -6.42 12.23 -8.34
N GLY A 122 -7.35 12.75 -7.53
CA GLY A 122 -8.74 12.32 -7.51
C GLY A 122 -8.88 10.85 -7.10
N HIS A 123 -9.78 10.12 -7.75
CA HIS A 123 -10.03 8.69 -7.52
C HIS A 123 -9.26 7.76 -8.47
N CYS A 124 -8.19 8.27 -9.10
CA CYS A 124 -7.35 7.51 -10.01
C CYS A 124 -6.04 7.12 -9.32
N GLY A 125 -5.49 5.95 -9.67
CA GLY A 125 -4.12 5.54 -9.31
C GLY A 125 -3.06 6.27 -10.15
N SER A 126 -3.17 7.58 -10.31
CA SER A 126 -2.31 8.39 -11.18
C SER A 126 -1.13 9.04 -10.45
N CYS A 127 -0.86 8.64 -9.19
CA CYS A 127 0.24 9.19 -8.39
C CYS A 127 1.62 9.10 -9.09
N TRP A 128 1.86 8.05 -9.88
CA TRP A 128 3.09 7.89 -10.66
C TRP A 128 3.26 8.97 -11.73
N ALA A 129 2.16 9.43 -12.33
CA ALA A 129 2.17 10.51 -13.32
C ALA A 129 2.33 11.86 -12.63
N PHE A 130 1.63 12.07 -11.51
CA PHE A 130 1.71 13.30 -10.71
C PHE A 130 3.09 13.51 -10.08
N GLY A 131 3.78 12.44 -9.69
CA GLY A 131 5.16 12.54 -9.19
C GLY A 131 6.19 12.83 -10.27
N ALA A 132 5.82 12.71 -11.55
CA ALA A 132 6.72 12.90 -12.69
C ALA A 132 6.53 14.22 -13.44
N VAL A 133 5.39 14.92 -13.26
CA VAL A 133 5.00 16.14 -13.99
C VAL A 133 4.88 17.35 -13.07
#